data_AF-A0A7C5D3G2-F1
#
_entry.id   AF-A0A7C5D3G2-F1
#
_cell.length_a   1.000
_cell.length_b   1.000
_cell.length_c   1.000
_cell.angle_alpha   90.00
_cell.angle_beta   90.00
_cell.angle_gamma   90.00
#
_symmetry.space_group_name_H-M   'P 1'
#
loop_
_entity.id
_entity.type
_entity.pdbx_description
1 polymer ?
#
loop_
_entity_poly.entity_id
_entity_poly.type
_entity_poly.pdbx_seq_one_letter_code
_entity_poly.pdbx_strand_id
1 'polypeptide(L)'
;MGNIAGKLGKNVQNITSFISKLIELEILYKEVPITESNPAKSKKGLYCIKDNDFRFWFSYVLPYKSQLEMGNTAYALNKIKESFSEFVSKTYEDLAIDFVQRNFDVLKCGRWWSRNEEIDVVGIAEDALIVGECKWSNKKVGIDILDALMEKSELIDTKLSARYYILFSKSGFTDTLIGRAREDEEVVLVEGFERVIDHK
;
A
#
# COMPACT_ATOMS: atom_id res chain seq x y z
N MET A 1 15.44 10.22 4.14
CA MET A 1 16.44 11.27 3.77
C MET A 1 17.84 10.73 3.51
N GLY A 2 18.51 10.09 4.48
CA GLY A 2 19.88 9.58 4.29
C GLY A 2 20.05 8.67 3.06
N ASN A 3 19.11 7.74 2.83
CA ASN A 3 19.14 6.85 1.67
C ASN A 3 19.03 7.59 0.33
N ILE A 4 18.18 8.62 0.24
CA ILE A 4 18.03 9.46 -0.96
C ILE A 4 19.34 10.23 -1.20
N ALA A 5 19.92 10.77 -0.13
CA ALA A 5 21.19 11.48 -0.19
C ALA A 5 22.35 10.63 -0.67
N GLY A 6 22.46 9.40 -0.14
CA GLY A 6 23.45 8.42 -0.58
C GLY A 6 23.30 8.08 -2.05
N LYS A 7 22.08 7.80 -2.52
CA LYS A 7 21.82 7.48 -3.94
C LYS A 7 22.13 8.64 -4.89
N LEU A 8 21.90 9.88 -4.47
CA LEU A 8 22.17 11.08 -5.28
C LEU A 8 23.61 11.60 -5.17
N GLY A 9 24.41 11.08 -4.24
CA GLY A 9 25.75 11.61 -3.95
C GLY A 9 25.72 13.07 -3.47
N LYS A 10 24.66 13.49 -2.76
CA LYS A 10 24.47 14.87 -2.28
C LYS A 10 24.41 14.92 -0.75
N ASN A 11 24.77 16.06 -0.16
CA ASN A 11 24.60 16.27 1.28
C ASN A 11 23.10 16.32 1.66
N VAL A 12 22.74 15.72 2.79
CA VAL A 12 21.37 15.67 3.32
C VAL A 12 20.73 17.07 3.47
N GLN A 13 21.50 18.07 3.89
CA GLN A 13 21.00 19.44 4.07
C GLN A 13 20.49 20.03 2.75
N ASN A 14 21.23 19.82 1.66
CA ASN A 14 20.86 20.30 0.34
C ASN A 14 19.59 19.64 -0.19
N ILE A 15 19.33 18.38 0.17
CA ILE A 15 18.17 17.63 -0.33
C ILE A 15 16.90 17.97 0.45
N THR A 16 17.07 18.31 1.74
CA THR A 16 15.94 18.64 2.61
C THR A 16 15.13 19.81 2.07
N SER A 17 15.78 20.88 1.61
CA SER A 17 15.08 22.04 1.04
C SER A 17 14.31 21.68 -0.24
N PHE A 18 14.88 20.89 -1.15
CA PHE A 18 14.20 20.45 -2.36
C PHE A 18 13.00 19.56 -2.06
N ILE A 19 13.17 18.56 -1.19
CA ILE A 19 12.08 17.65 -0.80
C ILE A 19 10.96 18.43 -0.13
N SER A 20 11.27 19.35 0.78
CA SER A 20 10.26 20.21 1.40
C SER A 20 9.51 21.04 0.35
N LYS A 21 10.21 21.59 -0.65
CA LYS A 21 9.54 22.33 -1.72
C LYS A 21 8.66 21.46 -2.59
N LEU A 22 9.09 20.24 -2.92
CA LEU A 22 8.28 19.28 -3.67
C LEU A 22 7.05 18.80 -2.88
N ILE A 23 7.15 18.72 -1.56
CA ILE A 23 5.98 18.44 -0.69
C ILE A 23 5.03 19.63 -0.66
N GLU A 24 5.55 20.87 -0.54
CA GLU A 24 4.75 22.10 -0.58
C GLU A 24 4.01 22.26 -1.92
N LEU A 25 4.65 21.87 -3.02
CA LEU A 25 4.06 21.84 -4.36
C LEU A 25 3.14 20.62 -4.60
N GLU A 26 2.90 19.81 -3.57
CA GLU A 26 2.09 18.58 -3.61
C GLU A 26 2.56 17.52 -4.63
N ILE A 27 3.82 17.57 -5.06
CA ILE A 27 4.39 16.57 -5.97
C ILE A 27 4.80 15.32 -5.17
N LEU A 28 5.33 15.54 -3.97
CA LEU A 28 5.70 14.48 -3.04
C LEU A 28 4.83 14.54 -1.79
N TYR A 29 4.74 13.41 -1.10
CA TYR A 29 4.28 13.36 0.29
C TYR A 29 5.21 12.48 1.12
N LYS A 30 5.17 12.68 2.44
CA LYS A 30 5.88 11.84 3.39
C LYS A 30 4.87 10.89 4.02
N GLU A 31 4.95 9.61 3.68
CA GLU A 31 4.17 8.56 4.33
C GLU A 31 4.92 8.07 5.57
N VAL A 32 4.19 7.80 6.66
CA VAL A 32 4.73 7.17 7.88
C VAL A 32 3.79 6.05 8.31
N PRO A 33 4.23 5.07 9.13
CA PRO A 33 3.32 4.05 9.65
C PRO A 33 2.14 4.71 10.34
N ILE A 34 0.93 4.21 10.13
CA ILE A 34 -0.30 4.83 10.66
C ILE A 34 -0.32 4.90 12.20
N THR A 35 0.45 4.04 12.87
CA THR A 35 0.60 4.03 14.34
C THR A 35 1.65 4.99 14.87
N GLU A 36 2.34 5.74 14.00
CA GLU A 36 3.32 6.75 14.42
C GLU A 36 2.64 7.89 15.18
N SER A 37 3.11 8.16 16.41
CA SER A 37 2.53 9.19 17.28
C SER A 37 3.02 10.60 16.92
N ASN A 38 4.19 10.72 16.30
CA ASN A 38 4.71 12.00 15.80
C ASN A 38 5.14 11.90 14.32
N PRO A 39 4.18 11.91 13.38
CA PRO A 39 4.44 11.79 11.94
C PRO A 39 5.47 12.79 11.40
N ALA A 40 5.38 14.05 11.85
CA ALA A 40 6.27 15.13 11.40
C ALA A 40 7.74 14.81 11.71
N LYS A 41 8.02 14.26 12.90
CA LYS A 41 9.39 13.95 13.35
C LYS A 41 9.83 12.51 13.09
N SER A 42 8.95 11.66 12.56
CA SER A 42 9.27 10.25 12.35
C SER A 42 10.47 10.04 11.42
N LYS A 43 11.36 9.15 11.82
CA LYS A 43 12.49 8.66 11.03
C LYS A 43 12.13 7.48 10.13
N LYS A 44 10.94 6.89 10.31
CA LYS A 44 10.42 5.77 9.52
C LYS A 44 9.76 6.20 8.21
N GLY A 45 9.77 7.50 7.90
CA GLY A 45 9.02 8.04 6.77
C GLY A 45 9.59 7.64 5.40
N LEU A 46 8.68 7.33 4.50
CA LEU A 46 8.91 7.12 3.07
C LEU A 46 8.49 8.37 2.31
N TYR A 47 9.25 8.75 1.28
CA TYR A 47 8.91 9.89 0.42
C TYR A 47 8.37 9.33 -0.89
N CYS A 48 7.11 9.63 -1.15
CA CYS A 48 6.34 9.05 -2.24
C CYS A 48 5.89 10.14 -3.20
N ILE A 49 5.77 9.82 -4.49
CA ILE A 49 5.16 10.72 -5.47
C ILE A 49 3.65 10.66 -5.27
N LYS A 50 3.02 11.83 -5.13
CA LYS A 50 1.61 11.96 -4.75
C LYS A 50 0.65 11.46 -5.83
N ASP A 51 0.95 11.78 -7.08
CA ASP A 51 0.03 11.58 -8.20
C ASP A 51 0.44 10.41 -9.12
N ASN A 52 -0.56 9.70 -9.66
CA ASN A 52 -0.35 8.53 -10.50
C ASN A 52 0.20 8.88 -11.89
N ASP A 53 -0.11 10.05 -12.45
CA ASP A 53 0.44 10.50 -13.73
C ASP A 53 1.93 10.83 -13.58
N PHE A 54 2.32 11.53 -12.51
CA PHE A 54 3.74 11.74 -12.21
C PHE A 54 4.46 10.41 -11.96
N ARG A 55 3.88 9.51 -11.16
CA ARG A 55 4.46 8.18 -10.94
C ARG A 55 4.69 7.47 -12.27
N PHE A 56 3.68 7.43 -13.14
CA PHE A 56 3.78 6.78 -14.45
C PHE A 56 4.85 7.45 -15.32
N TRP A 57 4.87 8.79 -15.36
CA TRP A 57 5.82 9.54 -16.15
C TRP A 57 7.27 9.27 -15.72
N PHE A 58 7.55 9.31 -14.42
CA PHE A 58 8.89 9.04 -13.89
C PHE A 58 9.29 7.56 -14.02
N SER A 59 8.34 6.62 -13.95
CA SER A 59 8.60 5.18 -14.09
C SER A 59 8.79 4.73 -15.53
N TYR A 60 8.08 5.31 -16.50
CA TYR A 60 7.98 4.75 -17.84
C TYR A 60 8.18 5.74 -18.99
N VAL A 61 7.83 7.01 -18.82
CA VAL A 61 8.00 7.99 -19.92
C VAL A 61 9.42 8.54 -19.91
N LEU A 62 9.87 9.09 -18.77
CA LEU A 62 11.19 9.70 -18.65
C LEU A 62 12.33 8.72 -18.94
N PRO A 63 12.37 7.49 -18.39
CA PRO A 63 13.49 6.57 -18.63
C PRO A 63 13.63 6.14 -20.10
N TYR A 64 12.53 6.16 -20.85
CA TYR A 64 12.50 5.74 -22.26
C TYR A 64 12.21 6.90 -23.22
N LYS A 65 12.34 8.15 -22.77
CA LYS A 65 11.99 9.35 -23.55
C LYS A 65 12.64 9.37 -24.92
N SER A 66 13.95 9.10 -25.00
CA SER A 66 14.68 9.06 -26.27
C SER A 66 14.13 7.98 -27.23
N GLN A 67 13.76 6.80 -26.72
CA GLN A 67 13.16 5.74 -27.54
C GLN A 67 11.79 6.17 -28.06
N LEU A 68 10.97 6.81 -27.21
CA LEU A 68 9.66 7.34 -27.59
C LEU A 68 9.78 8.43 -28.67
N GLU A 69 10.74 9.35 -28.52
CA GLU A 69 11.00 10.43 -29.51
C GLU A 69 11.48 9.88 -30.86
N MET A 70 12.20 8.75 -30.86
CA MET A 70 12.60 8.05 -32.08
C MET A 70 11.48 7.19 -32.68
N GLY A 71 10.30 7.15 -32.07
CA GLY A 71 9.16 6.33 -32.52
C GLY A 71 9.21 4.85 -32.11
N ASN A 72 10.17 4.44 -31.27
CA ASN A 72 10.34 3.07 -30.79
C ASN A 72 9.37 2.73 -29.64
N THR A 73 8.08 2.94 -29.86
CA THR A 73 7.03 2.76 -28.85
C THR A 73 6.88 1.33 -28.37
N ALA A 74 7.12 0.34 -29.25
CA ALA A 74 7.07 -1.08 -28.89
C ALA A 74 8.08 -1.45 -27.79
N TYR A 75 9.28 -0.86 -27.81
CA TYR A 75 10.30 -1.10 -26.79
C TYR A 75 9.84 -0.57 -25.43
N ALA A 76 9.37 0.68 -25.38
CA ALA A 76 8.85 1.29 -24.15
C ALA A 76 7.63 0.52 -23.61
N LEU A 77 6.72 0.09 -24.49
CA LEU A 77 5.55 -0.70 -24.10
C LEU A 77 5.95 -2.06 -23.51
N ASN A 78 6.96 -2.72 -24.06
CA ASN A 78 7.45 -3.97 -23.49
C ASN A 78 8.00 -3.75 -22.08
N LYS A 79 8.77 -2.68 -21.86
CA LYS A 79 9.29 -2.32 -20.54
C LYS A 79 8.20 -1.98 -19.53
N ILE A 80 7.12 -1.33 -19.97
CA ILE A 80 5.93 -1.11 -19.12
C ILE A 80 5.34 -2.46 -18.70
N LYS A 81 5.06 -3.36 -19.66
CA LYS A 81 4.42 -4.66 -19.39
C LYS A 81 5.21 -5.51 -18.40
N GLU A 82 6.54 -5.43 -18.41
CA GLU A 82 7.42 -6.18 -17.50
C GLU A 82 7.16 -5.86 -16.01
N SER A 83 6.78 -4.62 -15.66
CA SER A 83 6.62 -4.19 -14.26
C SER A 83 5.26 -3.53 -13.94
N PHE A 84 4.34 -3.47 -14.91
CA PHE A 84 3.06 -2.78 -14.72
C PHE A 84 2.22 -3.34 -13.56
N SER A 85 2.34 -4.63 -13.28
CA SER A 85 1.64 -5.27 -12.16
C SER A 85 2.04 -4.68 -10.80
N GLU A 86 3.34 -4.41 -10.59
CA GLU A 86 3.87 -3.79 -9.38
C GLU A 86 3.51 -2.30 -9.32
N PHE A 87 3.47 -1.63 -10.47
CA PHE A 87 3.02 -0.24 -10.53
C PHE A 87 1.58 -0.09 -10.05
N VAL A 88 0.68 -0.97 -10.52
CA VAL A 88 -0.74 -0.94 -10.18
C VAL A 88 -1.02 -1.45 -8.76
N SER A 89 -0.22 -2.40 -8.23
CA SER A 89 -0.45 -2.94 -6.89
C SER A 89 -0.46 -1.86 -5.82
N LYS A 90 0.40 -0.84 -5.95
CA LYS A 90 0.42 0.28 -4.99
C LYS A 90 -0.87 1.09 -5.01
N THR A 91 -1.41 1.37 -6.19
CA THR A 91 -2.69 2.08 -6.32
C THR A 91 -3.85 1.21 -5.83
N TYR A 92 -3.75 -0.11 -5.98
CA TYR A 92 -4.73 -1.05 -5.45
C TYR A 92 -4.77 -1.03 -3.90
N GLU A 93 -3.62 -0.92 -3.25
CA GLU A 93 -3.54 -0.71 -1.79
C GLU A 93 -4.18 0.62 -1.37
N ASP A 94 -4.00 1.72 -2.12
CA ASP A 94 -4.64 3.01 -1.81
C ASP A 94 -6.18 2.88 -1.85
N LEU A 95 -6.70 2.16 -2.83
CA LEU A 95 -8.14 1.87 -2.94
C LEU A 95 -8.63 0.95 -1.80
N ALA A 96 -7.79 0.07 -1.29
CA ALA A 96 -8.13 -0.78 -0.14
C ALA A 96 -8.20 0.02 1.17
N ILE A 97 -7.32 1.01 1.34
CA ILE A 97 -7.40 1.98 2.45
C ILE A 97 -8.72 2.75 2.36
N ASP A 98 -9.06 3.28 1.17
CA ASP A 98 -10.32 3.97 0.90
C ASP A 98 -11.53 3.08 1.21
N PHE A 99 -11.48 1.80 0.83
CA PHE A 99 -12.54 0.84 1.13
C PHE A 99 -12.74 0.70 2.63
N VAL A 100 -11.67 0.55 3.41
CA VAL A 100 -11.77 0.44 4.87
C VAL A 100 -12.33 1.72 5.50
N GLN A 101 -11.87 2.89 5.07
CA GLN A 101 -12.38 4.18 5.56
C GLN A 101 -13.88 4.38 5.31
N ARG A 102 -14.42 3.83 4.22
CA ARG A 102 -15.84 3.98 3.86
C ARG A 102 -16.75 2.94 4.49
N ASN A 103 -16.23 1.76 4.82
CA ASN A 103 -17.04 0.61 5.24
C ASN A 103 -16.85 0.22 6.72
N PHE A 104 -15.90 0.84 7.42
CA PHE A 104 -15.64 0.59 8.84
C PHE A 104 -15.49 1.92 9.57
N ASP A 105 -15.92 1.96 10.83
CA ASP A 105 -15.81 3.15 11.67
C ASP A 105 -14.38 3.27 12.22
N VAL A 106 -13.51 3.90 11.43
CA VAL A 106 -12.10 4.11 11.75
C VAL A 106 -11.79 5.60 11.94
N LEU A 107 -11.06 5.92 12.99
CA LEU A 107 -10.58 7.27 13.27
C LEU A 107 -9.47 7.68 12.28
N LYS A 108 -8.67 6.72 11.84
CA LYS A 108 -7.66 6.89 10.79
C LYS A 108 -7.34 5.55 10.14
N CYS A 109 -6.92 5.57 8.89
CA CYS A 109 -6.50 4.37 8.15
C CYS A 109 -5.31 4.69 7.27
N GLY A 110 -4.39 3.74 7.15
CA GLY A 110 -3.21 3.83 6.29
C GLY A 110 -2.35 2.59 6.42
N ARG A 111 -1.16 2.62 5.82
CA ARG A 111 -0.20 1.51 5.87
C ARG A 111 0.52 1.46 7.22
N TRP A 112 1.00 0.27 7.58
CA TRP A 112 1.89 0.09 8.71
C TRP A 112 3.15 -0.65 8.27
N TRP A 113 4.31 -0.21 8.76
CA TRP A 113 5.55 -0.96 8.58
C TRP A 113 6.46 -0.83 9.80
N SER A 114 7.23 -1.88 10.01
CA SER A 114 8.35 -1.94 10.95
C SER A 114 9.67 -2.10 10.20
N ARG A 115 10.68 -2.71 10.83
CA ARG A 115 11.97 -2.93 10.16
C ARG A 115 11.90 -4.01 9.08
N ASN A 116 11.09 -5.04 9.30
CA ASN A 116 11.04 -6.24 8.45
C ASN A 116 9.63 -6.58 7.96
N GLU A 117 8.59 -6.00 8.57
CA GLU A 117 7.20 -6.36 8.32
C GLU A 117 6.40 -5.16 7.85
N GLU A 118 5.38 -5.43 7.03
CA GLU A 118 4.44 -4.46 6.50
C GLU A 118 3.01 -5.04 6.50
N ILE A 119 2.04 -4.16 6.74
CA ILE A 119 0.61 -4.44 6.59
C ILE A 119 0.05 -3.32 5.70
N ASP A 120 -0.54 -3.73 4.56
CA ASP A 120 -1.00 -2.82 3.52
C ASP A 120 -2.11 -1.88 3.99
N VAL A 121 -2.97 -2.36 4.89
CA VAL A 121 -4.08 -1.58 5.43
C VAL A 121 -4.17 -1.78 6.94
N VAL A 122 -4.11 -0.70 7.70
CA VAL A 122 -4.39 -0.67 9.13
C VAL A 122 -5.32 0.50 9.43
N GLY A 123 -6.58 0.19 9.70
CA GLY A 123 -7.58 1.06 10.29
C GLY A 123 -7.50 1.03 11.81
N ILE A 124 -7.52 2.20 12.45
CA ILE A 124 -7.57 2.35 13.90
C ILE A 124 -8.96 2.88 14.26
N ALA A 125 -9.77 2.03 14.89
CA ALA A 125 -11.06 2.40 15.47
C ALA A 125 -10.87 2.84 16.93
N GLU A 126 -11.98 3.13 17.62
CA GLU A 126 -11.95 3.49 19.05
C GLU A 126 -11.44 2.34 19.94
N ASP A 127 -11.83 1.10 19.64
CA ASP A 127 -11.62 -0.05 20.51
C ASP A 127 -10.92 -1.25 19.85
N ALA A 128 -10.60 -1.16 18.55
CA ALA A 128 -9.98 -2.26 17.80
C ALA A 128 -9.14 -1.77 16.61
N LEU A 129 -8.37 -2.69 16.02
CA LEU A 129 -7.76 -2.53 14.72
C LEU A 129 -8.57 -3.26 13.63
N ILE A 130 -8.52 -2.72 12.42
CA ILE A 130 -8.92 -3.38 11.19
C ILE A 130 -7.66 -3.52 10.35
N VAL A 131 -7.21 -4.73 10.10
CA VAL A 131 -5.98 -5.00 9.36
C VAL A 131 -6.29 -5.65 8.03
N GLY A 132 -5.49 -5.38 7.01
CA GLY A 132 -5.72 -5.94 5.70
C GLY A 132 -4.49 -6.05 4.82
N GLU A 133 -4.57 -6.99 3.88
CA GLU A 133 -3.52 -7.33 2.92
C GLU A 133 -4.08 -7.35 1.50
N CYS A 134 -3.32 -6.81 0.56
CA CYS A 134 -3.68 -6.68 -0.84
C CYS A 134 -2.87 -7.65 -1.71
N LYS A 135 -3.56 -8.32 -2.65
CA LYS A 135 -2.92 -9.20 -3.63
C LYS A 135 -3.39 -8.87 -5.05
N TRP A 136 -2.59 -8.04 -5.72
CA TRP A 136 -2.71 -7.78 -7.15
C TRP A 136 -1.96 -8.84 -7.98
N SER A 137 -2.57 -10.02 -8.10
CA SER A 137 -1.99 -11.14 -8.86
C SER A 137 -3.06 -11.88 -9.66
N ASN A 138 -2.63 -12.72 -10.61
CA ASN A 138 -3.52 -13.62 -11.35
C ASN A 138 -3.78 -14.96 -10.61
N LYS A 139 -3.30 -15.10 -9.37
CA LYS A 139 -3.51 -16.28 -8.52
C LYS A 139 -4.55 -15.95 -7.47
N LYS A 140 -5.34 -16.97 -7.11
CA LYS A 140 -6.25 -16.91 -5.96
C LYS A 140 -5.45 -16.73 -4.67
N VAL A 141 -5.97 -15.93 -3.75
CA VAL A 141 -5.40 -15.73 -2.41
C VAL A 141 -5.74 -16.93 -1.53
N GLY A 142 -4.71 -17.49 -0.89
CA GLY A 142 -4.83 -18.64 0.00
C GLY A 142 -4.91 -18.26 1.47
N ILE A 143 -5.20 -19.28 2.31
CA ILE A 143 -5.31 -19.15 3.77
C ILE A 143 -3.99 -18.70 4.41
N ASP A 144 -2.86 -19.03 3.80
CA ASP A 144 -1.52 -18.63 4.21
C ASP A 144 -1.37 -17.11 4.34
N ILE A 145 -2.08 -16.34 3.51
CA ILE A 145 -2.08 -14.87 3.58
C ILE A 145 -2.85 -14.37 4.80
N LEU A 146 -3.95 -15.04 5.17
CA LEU A 146 -4.70 -14.71 6.38
C LEU A 146 -3.86 -14.98 7.63
N ASP A 147 -3.25 -16.17 7.70
CA ASP A 147 -2.44 -16.58 8.85
C ASP A 147 -1.26 -15.61 9.04
N ALA A 148 -0.56 -15.26 7.96
CA ALA A 148 0.51 -14.27 8.00
C ALA A 148 0.02 -12.87 8.42
N LEU A 149 -1.17 -12.45 7.98
CA LEU A 149 -1.74 -11.16 8.39
C LEU A 149 -2.06 -11.13 9.88
N MET A 150 -2.60 -12.23 10.41
CA MET A 150 -2.85 -12.40 11.86
C MET A 150 -1.55 -12.28 12.64
N GLU A 151 -0.51 -13.04 12.26
CA GLU A 151 0.81 -12.97 12.91
C GLU A 151 1.43 -11.57 12.86
N LYS A 152 1.37 -10.89 11.70
CA LYS A 152 1.89 -9.54 11.55
C LYS A 152 1.15 -8.52 12.41
N SER A 153 -0.16 -8.69 12.59
CA SER A 153 -0.99 -7.74 13.36
C SER A 153 -0.58 -7.68 14.83
N GLU A 154 -0.10 -8.78 15.41
CA GLU A 154 0.40 -8.85 16.78
C GLU A 154 1.71 -8.05 17.00
N LEU A 155 2.40 -7.67 15.92
CA LEU A 155 3.63 -6.87 15.98
C LEU A 155 3.35 -5.36 16.06
N ILE A 156 2.09 -4.94 15.91
CA ILE A 156 1.70 -3.55 16.04
C ILE A 156 1.75 -3.18 17.53
N ASP A 157 2.68 -2.29 17.89
CA ASP A 157 2.84 -1.80 19.27
C ASP A 157 1.66 -0.90 19.69
N THR A 158 0.58 -1.53 20.15
CA THR A 158 -0.64 -0.90 20.65
C THR A 158 -1.35 -1.80 21.65
N LYS A 159 -2.31 -1.24 22.40
CA LYS A 159 -3.20 -1.99 23.30
C LYS A 159 -4.44 -2.54 22.61
N LEU A 160 -4.68 -2.15 21.36
CA LEU A 160 -5.83 -2.57 20.56
C LEU A 160 -5.52 -3.92 19.89
N SER A 161 -6.48 -4.83 19.90
CA SER A 161 -6.40 -6.08 19.13
C SER A 161 -7.03 -5.89 17.75
N ALA A 162 -6.57 -6.66 16.76
CA ALA A 162 -7.26 -6.74 15.48
C ALA A 162 -8.60 -7.45 15.67
N ARG A 163 -9.68 -6.80 15.23
CA ARG A 163 -11.04 -7.35 15.18
C ARG A 163 -11.41 -7.81 13.78
N TYR A 164 -10.94 -7.13 12.74
CA TYR A 164 -11.25 -7.51 11.36
C TYR A 164 -9.96 -7.74 10.59
N TYR A 165 -9.93 -8.84 9.84
CA TYR A 165 -8.86 -9.27 8.94
C TYR A 165 -9.40 -9.26 7.51
N ILE A 166 -8.94 -8.30 6.71
CA ILE A 166 -9.48 -8.04 5.38
C ILE A 166 -8.48 -8.44 4.30
N LEU A 167 -8.87 -9.35 3.43
CA LEU A 167 -8.05 -9.74 2.28
C LEU A 167 -8.64 -9.19 1.00
N PHE A 168 -7.83 -8.44 0.26
CA PHE A 168 -8.20 -7.86 -1.04
C PHE A 168 -7.54 -8.65 -2.16
N SER A 169 -8.33 -9.15 -3.11
CA SER A 169 -7.83 -9.93 -4.25
C SER A 169 -8.31 -9.37 -5.58
N LYS A 170 -7.40 -9.35 -6.56
CA LYS A 170 -7.73 -9.13 -7.97
C LYS A 170 -8.41 -10.34 -8.61
N SER A 171 -8.03 -11.56 -8.19
CA SER A 171 -8.40 -12.81 -8.88
C SER A 171 -9.13 -13.80 -7.95
N GLY A 172 -9.77 -13.27 -6.91
CA GLY A 172 -10.53 -14.04 -5.93
C GLY A 172 -9.69 -14.87 -4.96
N PHE A 173 -10.34 -15.83 -4.32
CA PHE A 173 -9.86 -16.56 -3.14
C PHE A 173 -9.98 -18.07 -3.33
N THR A 174 -9.18 -18.84 -2.58
CA THR A 174 -9.32 -20.30 -2.55
C THR A 174 -10.58 -20.72 -1.78
N ASP A 175 -11.11 -21.90 -2.11
CA ASP A 175 -12.35 -22.39 -1.46
C ASP A 175 -12.17 -22.59 0.05
N THR A 176 -10.96 -22.95 0.49
CA THR A 176 -10.59 -23.05 1.91
C THR A 176 -10.74 -21.70 2.63
N LEU A 177 -10.22 -20.62 2.05
CA LEU A 177 -10.30 -19.29 2.65
C LEU A 177 -11.74 -18.76 2.61
N ILE A 178 -12.49 -19.03 1.54
CA ILE A 178 -13.92 -18.71 1.48
C ILE A 178 -14.70 -19.45 2.58
N GLY A 179 -14.39 -20.74 2.80
CA GLY A 179 -14.96 -21.53 3.89
C GLY A 179 -14.71 -20.88 5.26
N ARG A 180 -13.45 -20.50 5.52
CA ARG A 180 -13.05 -19.81 6.76
C ARG A 180 -13.84 -18.51 6.97
N ALA A 181 -13.96 -17.68 5.95
CA ALA A 181 -14.69 -16.41 6.03
C ALA A 181 -16.20 -16.59 6.24
N ARG A 182 -16.79 -17.71 5.80
CA ARG A 182 -18.21 -18.00 6.10
C ARG A 182 -18.45 -18.37 7.56
N GLU A 183 -17.45 -18.96 8.22
CA GLU A 183 -17.53 -19.40 9.61
C GLU A 183 -17.15 -18.28 10.59
N ASP A 184 -16.51 -17.23 10.11
CA ASP A 184 -15.94 -16.17 10.93
C ASP A 184 -16.11 -14.80 10.28
N GLU A 185 -17.02 -14.02 10.86
CA GLU A 185 -17.42 -12.71 10.37
C GLU A 185 -16.30 -11.65 10.53
N GLU A 186 -15.26 -11.96 11.32
CA GLU A 186 -14.07 -11.13 11.46
C GLU A 186 -13.13 -11.24 10.24
N VAL A 187 -13.29 -12.28 9.40
CA VAL A 187 -12.52 -12.48 8.16
C VAL A 187 -13.32 -11.98 6.96
N VAL A 188 -12.91 -10.84 6.40
CA VAL A 188 -13.61 -10.20 5.28
C VAL A 188 -12.83 -10.39 3.98
N LEU A 189 -13.49 -10.93 2.95
CA LEU A 189 -12.91 -11.12 1.63
C LEU A 189 -13.48 -10.07 0.66
N VAL A 190 -12.60 -9.36 -0.03
CA VAL A 190 -12.97 -8.27 -0.96
C VAL A 190 -12.38 -8.54 -2.34
N GLU A 191 -13.24 -8.63 -3.35
CA GLU A 191 -12.88 -8.77 -4.76
C GLU A 191 -13.56 -7.65 -5.56
N GLY A 192 -12.81 -6.97 -6.44
CA GLY A 192 -13.36 -5.84 -7.19
C GLY A 192 -13.85 -4.66 -6.32
N PHE A 193 -13.39 -4.58 -5.07
CA PHE A 193 -13.90 -3.64 -4.04
C PHE A 193 -15.37 -3.87 -3.64
N GLU A 194 -15.84 -5.10 -3.79
CA GLU A 194 -17.11 -5.60 -3.27
C GLU A 194 -16.84 -6.75 -2.29
N ARG A 195 -17.67 -6.90 -1.26
CA ARG A 195 -17.55 -8.03 -0.32
C ARG A 195 -17.98 -9.32 -1.03
N VAL A 196 -17.19 -10.38 -0.88
CA VAL A 196 -17.50 -11.69 -1.46
C VAL A 196 -18.61 -12.41 -0.67
N ILE A 197 -18.69 -12.13 0.63
CA ILE A 197 -19.68 -12.68 1.55
C ILE A 197 -20.31 -11.51 2.31
N ASP A 198 -21.64 -11.43 2.26
CA ASP A 198 -22.41 -10.53 3.11
C ASP A 198 -22.84 -11.29 4.37
N HIS A 199 -22.27 -10.89 5.51
CA HIS A 199 -22.80 -11.29 6.82
C HIS A 199 -24.02 -10.41 7.13
N LYS A 200 -25.10 -11.02 7.63
CA LYS A 200 -26.38 -10.36 7.89
C LYS A 200 -26.39 -9.60 9.20
#